data_AF-A0A9E2F9E6-F1
#
_entry.id   AF-A0A9E2F9E6-F1
#
_cell.length_a   1.000
_cell.length_b   1.000
_cell.length_c   1.000
_cell.angle_alpha   90.00
_cell.angle_beta   90.00
_cell.angle_gamma   90.00
#
_symmetry.space_group_name_H-M   'P 1'
#
loop_
_entity.id
_entity.type
_entity.pdbx_description
1 polymer ?
#
loop_
_entity_poly.entity_id
_entity_poly.type
_entity_poly.pdbx_seq_one_letter_code
_entity_poly.pdbx_strand_id
1 'polypeptide(L)'
;MTVGAGVYASPEGSCSGENNIIHSNNATYLPECYGDVTFDYSCSSIFMPGTGNIVEDPLLVDPGNKDYRLTADSPCIDAGNPASPFDPDNTIADMGAFYFDQGLGVPQNEASVPSAFRFEAYPNPFNPSTTLTFTMPVAGKVALEVFDIRGRNVADVMAGVGAQHAAPLHGGHFYSPGTHAITFDGASLPSGIYFARLLTEDFQQTQKLVLLK
;
A
#
# COMPACT_ATOMS: atom_id res chain seq x y z
N MET A 1 7.47 -31.71 -0.20
CA MET A 1 6.99 -30.32 -0.32
C MET A 1 8.21 -29.44 -0.41
N THR A 2 8.65 -29.11 -1.62
CA THR A 2 9.70 -28.10 -1.80
C THR A 2 9.10 -26.76 -1.42
N VAL A 3 9.49 -26.24 -0.27
CA VAL A 3 9.41 -24.81 0.06
C VAL A 3 10.33 -24.13 -0.94
N GLY A 4 9.78 -23.70 -2.08
CA GLY A 4 10.54 -23.03 -3.13
C GLY A 4 10.31 -21.53 -3.03
N ALA A 5 11.39 -20.75 -3.08
CA ALA A 5 11.31 -19.33 -3.36
C ALA A 5 10.79 -19.16 -4.78
N GLY A 6 9.66 -18.45 -4.95
CA GLY A 6 9.11 -18.13 -6.27
C GLY A 6 10.07 -17.34 -7.16
N VAL A 7 11.10 -16.73 -6.55
CA VAL A 7 12.21 -16.03 -7.20
C VAL A 7 13.50 -16.32 -6.42
N TYR A 8 14.55 -16.76 -7.12
CA TYR A 8 15.90 -16.94 -6.57
C TYR A 8 16.93 -16.30 -7.50
N ALA A 9 17.83 -15.49 -6.94
CA ALA A 9 19.01 -14.99 -7.64
C ALA A 9 20.25 -15.36 -6.83
N SER A 10 21.24 -15.99 -7.50
CA SER A 10 22.55 -16.24 -6.90
C SER A 10 23.27 -14.91 -6.58
N PRO A 11 24.33 -14.89 -5.75
CA PRO A 11 25.06 -13.67 -5.43
C PRO A 11 25.58 -12.86 -6.62
N GLU A 12 25.81 -13.52 -7.77
CA GLU A 12 26.21 -12.88 -9.03
C GLU A 12 25.08 -12.87 -10.07
N GLY A 13 23.89 -13.35 -9.70
CA GLY A 13 22.72 -13.45 -10.55
C GLY A 13 21.89 -12.17 -10.51
N SER A 14 21.20 -11.88 -11.61
CA SER A 14 20.23 -10.79 -11.69
C SER A 14 18.84 -11.33 -12.02
N CYS A 15 17.81 -10.80 -11.37
CA CYS A 15 16.41 -11.09 -11.72
C CYS A 15 15.61 -9.80 -11.71
N SER A 16 14.95 -9.51 -12.83
CA SER A 16 14.08 -8.35 -12.91
C SER A 16 12.76 -8.69 -13.55
N GLY A 17 11.73 -7.94 -13.20
CA GLY A 17 10.41 -8.06 -13.81
C GLY A 17 9.59 -6.82 -13.59
N GLU A 18 8.62 -6.60 -14.47
CA GLU A 18 7.65 -5.54 -14.34
C GLU A 18 6.25 -6.10 -14.51
N ASN A 19 5.27 -5.57 -13.77
CA ASN A 19 3.86 -5.95 -13.92
C ASN A 19 3.56 -7.44 -13.62
N ASN A 20 4.23 -8.01 -12.61
CA ASN A 20 4.13 -9.45 -12.31
C ASN A 20 3.24 -9.72 -11.09
N ILE A 21 2.66 -10.92 -11.05
CA ILE A 21 2.15 -11.51 -9.80
C ILE A 21 3.09 -12.66 -9.39
N ILE A 22 3.67 -12.54 -8.21
CA ILE A 22 4.50 -13.59 -7.59
C ILE A 22 3.70 -14.20 -6.45
N HIS A 23 2.95 -15.26 -6.76
CA HIS A 23 2.07 -15.95 -5.82
C HIS A 23 2.69 -17.24 -5.25
N SER A 24 2.14 -17.72 -4.12
CA SER A 24 2.54 -18.99 -3.47
C SER A 24 4.04 -19.10 -3.15
N ASN A 25 4.69 -17.95 -2.96
CA ASN A 25 6.07 -17.92 -2.52
C ASN A 25 6.12 -18.16 -1.00
N ASN A 26 6.43 -19.40 -0.62
CA ASN A 26 6.48 -19.85 0.77
C ASN A 26 7.91 -19.88 1.34
N ALA A 27 8.86 -19.18 0.71
CA ALA A 27 10.21 -19.05 1.25
C ALA A 27 10.16 -18.34 2.61
N THR A 28 10.73 -18.98 3.63
CA THR A 28 10.83 -18.45 5.00
C THR A 28 11.96 -17.44 5.15
N TYR A 29 12.83 -17.31 4.16
CA TYR A 29 13.87 -16.29 4.08
C TYR A 29 13.48 -15.23 3.06
N LEU A 30 13.13 -14.05 3.55
CA LEU A 30 12.73 -12.91 2.73
C LEU A 30 13.94 -12.04 2.36
N PRO A 31 14.10 -11.69 1.08
CA PRO A 31 14.03 -12.57 -0.08
C PRO A 31 15.36 -13.34 -0.27
N GLU A 32 15.36 -14.55 -0.86
CA GLU A 32 16.60 -15.23 -1.31
C GLU A 32 17.18 -14.61 -2.60
N CYS A 33 17.08 -13.29 -2.68
CA CYS A 33 17.69 -12.47 -3.70
C CYS A 33 19.09 -12.11 -3.19
N TYR A 34 20.04 -13.04 -3.36
CA TYR A 34 21.43 -12.78 -2.96
C TYR A 34 22.17 -11.88 -3.96
N GLY A 35 21.68 -11.79 -5.20
CA GLY A 35 22.18 -10.90 -6.25
C GLY A 35 21.24 -9.72 -6.55
N ASP A 36 21.38 -9.13 -7.74
CA ASP A 36 20.65 -7.93 -8.16
C ASP A 36 19.20 -8.25 -8.55
N VAL A 37 18.26 -8.02 -7.63
CA VAL A 37 16.83 -8.23 -7.89
C VAL A 37 16.08 -6.91 -7.91
N THR A 38 15.28 -6.69 -8.94
CA THR A 38 14.44 -5.48 -9.07
C THR A 38 13.15 -5.83 -9.79
N PHE A 39 12.05 -5.78 -9.04
CA PHE A 39 10.71 -5.88 -9.60
C PHE A 39 10.02 -4.55 -9.47
N ASP A 40 9.40 -4.08 -10.54
CA ASP A 40 8.61 -2.87 -10.52
C ASP A 40 7.15 -3.20 -10.78
N TYR A 41 6.25 -2.44 -10.16
CA TYR A 41 4.80 -2.59 -10.29
C TYR A 41 4.38 -4.06 -10.23
N SER A 42 4.81 -4.78 -9.20
CA SER A 42 4.57 -6.22 -9.06
C SER A 42 3.89 -6.57 -7.73
N CYS A 43 2.96 -7.52 -7.78
CA CYS A 43 2.10 -7.93 -6.67
C CYS A 43 2.65 -9.23 -6.07
N SER A 44 2.91 -9.27 -4.77
CA SER A 44 3.38 -10.49 -4.10
C SER A 44 2.95 -10.53 -2.64
N SER A 45 2.82 -11.73 -2.07
CA SER A 45 2.64 -11.89 -0.62
C SER A 45 3.90 -11.62 0.19
N ILE A 46 5.02 -11.32 -0.48
CA ILE A 46 6.30 -11.03 0.14
C ILE A 46 6.93 -9.76 -0.41
N PHE A 47 7.80 -9.12 0.37
CA PHE A 47 8.49 -7.90 -0.05
C PHE A 47 9.41 -8.15 -1.25
N MET A 48 9.27 -7.32 -2.29
CA MET A 48 10.14 -7.29 -3.46
C MET A 48 10.80 -5.91 -3.61
N PRO A 49 12.12 -5.84 -3.84
CA PRO A 49 12.81 -4.59 -4.13
C PRO A 49 12.36 -3.99 -5.46
N GLY A 50 12.25 -2.67 -5.51
CA GLY A 50 11.83 -1.88 -6.68
C GLY A 50 10.65 -0.96 -6.37
N THR A 51 10.11 -0.31 -7.39
CA THR A 51 9.08 0.72 -7.29
C THR A 51 7.71 0.14 -7.60
N GLY A 52 6.66 0.62 -6.95
CA GLY A 52 5.29 0.25 -7.34
C GLY A 52 4.80 -1.12 -6.86
N ASN A 53 5.60 -1.86 -6.09
CA ASN A 53 5.23 -3.20 -5.65
C ASN A 53 4.14 -3.19 -4.57
N ILE A 54 3.23 -4.15 -4.67
CA ILE A 54 2.19 -4.42 -3.67
C ILE A 54 2.56 -5.67 -2.88
N VAL A 55 2.56 -5.55 -1.54
CA VAL A 55 2.85 -6.65 -0.61
C VAL A 55 1.55 -7.17 0.03
N GLU A 56 0.70 -7.79 -0.77
CA GLU A 56 -0.63 -8.29 -0.36
C GLU A 56 -0.98 -9.59 -1.12
N ASP A 57 -2.00 -10.31 -0.67
CA ASP A 57 -2.54 -11.46 -1.43
C ASP A 57 -3.12 -10.96 -2.76
N PRO A 58 -2.69 -11.50 -3.92
CA PRO A 58 -3.22 -11.09 -5.21
C PRO A 58 -4.68 -11.48 -5.45
N LEU A 59 -5.30 -12.31 -4.60
CA LEU A 59 -6.71 -12.73 -4.71
C LEU A 59 -7.05 -13.26 -6.11
N LEU A 60 -6.34 -14.31 -6.51
CA LEU A 60 -6.55 -15.05 -7.75
C LEU A 60 -7.79 -15.96 -7.67
N VAL A 61 -8.52 -16.12 -8.76
CA VAL A 61 -9.77 -16.90 -8.82
C VAL A 61 -9.57 -18.35 -8.40
N ASP A 62 -8.64 -19.07 -9.05
CA ASP A 62 -8.34 -20.46 -8.71
C ASP A 62 -6.94 -20.87 -9.24
N PRO A 63 -5.86 -20.40 -8.58
CA PRO A 63 -4.50 -20.70 -9.02
C PRO A 63 -4.17 -22.20 -8.94
N GLY A 64 -4.87 -22.97 -8.09
CA GLY A 64 -4.73 -24.42 -7.98
C GLY A 64 -5.12 -25.16 -9.26
N ASN A 65 -6.07 -24.60 -10.01
CA ASN A 65 -6.52 -25.10 -11.32
C ASN A 65 -5.98 -24.27 -12.50
N LYS A 66 -4.93 -23.45 -12.28
CA LYS A 66 -4.30 -22.57 -13.29
C LYS A 66 -5.20 -21.45 -13.80
N ASP A 67 -6.21 -21.06 -13.02
CA ASP A 67 -7.00 -19.87 -13.27
C ASP A 67 -6.37 -18.69 -12.53
N TYR A 68 -5.51 -17.97 -13.23
CA TYR A 68 -4.75 -16.83 -12.71
C TYR A 68 -5.44 -15.49 -12.97
N ARG A 69 -6.75 -15.50 -13.25
CA ARG A 69 -7.53 -14.25 -13.31
C ARG A 69 -7.65 -13.65 -11.91
N LEU A 70 -7.75 -12.33 -11.85
CA LEU A 70 -8.02 -11.60 -10.62
C LEU A 70 -9.50 -11.76 -10.22
N THR A 71 -9.74 -11.81 -8.92
CA THR A 71 -11.08 -11.56 -8.36
C THR A 71 -11.35 -10.06 -8.28
N ALA A 72 -12.62 -9.66 -8.13
CA ALA A 72 -13.02 -8.25 -8.12
C ALA A 72 -12.43 -7.42 -6.97
N ASP A 73 -12.00 -8.06 -5.87
CA ASP A 73 -11.42 -7.39 -4.70
C ASP A 73 -9.88 -7.40 -4.74
N SER A 74 -9.27 -7.85 -5.84
CA SER A 74 -7.81 -7.96 -5.94
C SER A 74 -7.13 -6.59 -5.84
N PRO A 75 -6.10 -6.45 -4.99
CA PRO A 75 -5.31 -5.21 -4.91
C PRO A 75 -4.45 -5.00 -6.15
N CYS A 76 -4.34 -6.01 -7.02
CA CYS A 76 -3.50 -5.96 -8.22
C CYS A 76 -4.21 -5.33 -9.43
N ILE A 77 -5.51 -5.00 -9.31
CA ILE A 77 -6.31 -4.31 -10.33
C ILE A 77 -5.90 -2.83 -10.40
N ASP A 78 -5.75 -2.29 -11.60
CA ASP A 78 -5.35 -0.92 -11.93
C ASP A 78 -4.06 -0.45 -11.23
N ALA A 79 -3.20 -1.40 -10.86
CA ALA A 79 -2.04 -1.18 -10.00
C ALA A 79 -0.70 -1.48 -10.66
N GLY A 80 -0.71 -1.81 -11.96
CA GLY A 80 0.46 -1.97 -12.79
C GLY A 80 1.15 -0.66 -13.12
N ASN A 81 2.15 -0.72 -14.00
CA ASN A 81 2.89 0.49 -14.40
C ASN A 81 1.97 1.48 -15.12
N PRO A 82 1.76 2.71 -14.60
CA PRO A 82 0.90 3.71 -15.22
C PRO A 82 1.44 4.25 -16.56
N ALA A 83 2.71 3.98 -16.89
CA ALA A 83 3.30 4.30 -18.18
C ALA A 83 3.08 3.19 -19.24
N SER A 84 2.57 2.02 -18.84
CA SER A 84 2.22 0.94 -19.77
C SER A 84 0.94 1.28 -20.56
N PRO A 85 0.70 0.62 -21.71
CA PRO A 85 -0.59 0.70 -22.39
C PRO A 85 -1.72 0.31 -21.45
N PHE A 86 -2.86 1.01 -21.58
CA PHE A 86 -4.08 0.66 -20.86
C PHE A 86 -4.59 -0.73 -21.23
N ASP A 87 -5.28 -1.35 -20.29
CA ASP A 87 -5.98 -2.60 -20.53
C ASP A 87 -7.15 -2.41 -21.51
N PRO A 88 -7.70 -3.49 -22.11
CA PRO A 88 -8.77 -3.40 -23.10
C PRO A 88 -10.06 -2.71 -22.65
N ASP A 89 -10.32 -2.64 -21.35
CA ASP A 89 -11.41 -1.87 -20.74
C ASP A 89 -11.04 -0.40 -20.46
N ASN A 90 -9.84 0.00 -20.90
CA ASN A 90 -9.33 1.36 -20.95
C ASN A 90 -8.95 1.94 -19.58
N THR A 91 -8.59 1.07 -18.62
CA THR A 91 -8.06 1.42 -17.30
C THR A 91 -6.53 1.25 -17.23
N ILE A 92 -5.93 1.56 -16.08
CA ILE A 92 -4.49 1.33 -15.86
C ILE A 92 -4.22 -0.17 -15.96
N ALA A 93 -3.06 -0.57 -16.48
CA ALA A 93 -2.71 -1.98 -16.56
C ALA A 93 -2.81 -2.67 -15.20
N ASP A 94 -3.44 -3.84 -15.16
CA ASP A 94 -3.42 -4.74 -14.02
C ASP A 94 -2.06 -5.43 -13.90
N MET A 95 -1.65 -5.75 -12.68
CA MET A 95 -0.49 -6.62 -12.49
C MET A 95 -0.85 -8.07 -12.80
N GLY A 96 0.07 -8.80 -13.45
CA GLY A 96 -0.07 -10.23 -13.72
C GLY A 96 -0.34 -10.54 -15.19
N ALA A 97 -0.89 -11.73 -15.43
CA ALA A 97 -1.03 -12.28 -16.78
C ALA A 97 -2.32 -11.87 -17.49
N PHE A 98 -3.35 -11.50 -16.73
CA PHE A 98 -4.68 -11.20 -17.24
C PHE A 98 -5.21 -9.95 -16.56
N TYR A 99 -5.79 -9.06 -17.37
CA TYR A 99 -6.59 -7.96 -16.85
C TYR A 99 -7.96 -8.44 -16.36
N PHE A 100 -8.53 -7.67 -15.46
CA PHE A 100 -9.86 -7.80 -14.92
C PHE A 100 -10.77 -6.84 -15.67
N ASP A 101 -11.64 -7.38 -16.52
CA ASP A 101 -12.61 -6.58 -17.28
C ASP A 101 -13.67 -5.98 -16.35
N GLN A 102 -13.55 -4.68 -16.08
CA GLN A 102 -14.47 -3.94 -15.22
C GLN A 102 -15.79 -3.58 -15.93
N GLY A 103 -15.89 -3.78 -17.24
CA GLY A 103 -17.04 -3.40 -18.07
C GLY A 103 -18.13 -4.46 -18.20
N LEU A 104 -17.85 -5.74 -17.92
CA LEU A 104 -18.76 -6.87 -18.19
C LEU A 104 -19.73 -7.25 -17.05
N GLY A 105 -20.22 -6.28 -16.28
CA GLY A 105 -21.43 -6.47 -15.48
C GLY A 105 -21.28 -7.38 -14.26
N VAL A 106 -20.11 -7.38 -13.63
CA VAL A 106 -20.05 -7.62 -12.18
C VAL A 106 -20.90 -6.52 -11.56
N PRO A 107 -21.84 -6.80 -10.63
CA PRO A 107 -22.39 -5.74 -9.81
C PRO A 107 -21.19 -5.08 -9.16
N GLN A 108 -20.82 -3.89 -9.65
CA GLN A 108 -19.98 -2.98 -8.92
C GLN A 108 -20.65 -2.90 -7.56
N ASN A 109 -20.08 -3.57 -6.55
CA ASN A 109 -19.97 -2.86 -5.31
C ASN A 109 -19.13 -1.67 -5.72
N GLU A 110 -19.80 -0.54 -5.95
CA GLU A 110 -19.25 0.76 -6.31
C GLU A 110 -18.33 1.20 -5.17
N ALA A 111 -17.22 0.51 -4.94
CA ALA A 111 -15.98 1.16 -4.60
C ALA A 111 -15.57 1.89 -5.87
N SER A 112 -16.33 2.95 -6.21
CA SER A 112 -15.98 3.89 -7.26
C SER A 112 -14.52 4.18 -7.07
N VAL A 113 -13.67 3.85 -8.05
CA VAL A 113 -12.26 4.27 -8.00
C VAL A 113 -12.31 5.76 -7.71
N PRO A 114 -11.82 6.19 -6.55
CA PRO A 114 -12.13 7.52 -6.07
C PRO A 114 -11.57 8.53 -7.05
N SER A 115 -12.40 9.44 -7.58
CA SER A 115 -11.93 10.37 -8.62
C SER A 115 -10.93 11.42 -8.11
N ALA A 116 -10.68 11.47 -6.80
CA ALA A 116 -9.79 12.43 -6.18
C ALA A 116 -9.15 11.89 -4.91
N PHE A 117 -7.96 12.39 -4.61
CA PHE A 117 -7.34 12.22 -3.31
C PHE A 117 -8.22 12.82 -2.21
N ARG A 118 -8.42 12.09 -1.12
CA ARG A 118 -9.06 12.61 0.09
C ARG A 118 -8.27 12.18 1.31
N PHE A 119 -8.25 13.03 2.33
CA PHE A 119 -7.63 12.72 3.61
C PHE A 119 -8.42 13.34 4.76
N GLU A 120 -8.87 12.51 5.69
CA GLU A 120 -9.74 12.86 6.80
C GLU A 120 -9.33 12.13 8.09
N ALA A 121 -9.76 12.68 9.22
CA ALA A 121 -9.55 12.09 10.53
C ALA A 121 -10.87 12.06 11.29
N TYR A 122 -11.31 10.87 11.71
CA TYR A 122 -12.55 10.70 12.47
C TYR A 122 -12.41 9.62 13.56
N PRO A 123 -12.87 9.88 14.79
CA PRO A 123 -13.40 11.15 15.29
C PRO A 123 -12.33 12.25 15.37
N ASN A 124 -12.70 13.52 15.30
CA ASN A 124 -11.80 14.64 15.54
C ASN A 124 -12.62 15.86 16.02
N PRO A 125 -12.54 16.28 17.29
CA PRO A 125 -11.60 15.84 18.34
C PRO A 125 -11.72 14.36 18.74
N PHE A 126 -10.65 13.78 19.30
CA PHE A 126 -10.55 12.35 19.61
C PHE A 126 -9.97 12.06 21.01
N ASN A 127 -10.23 10.87 21.56
CA ASN A 127 -9.72 10.41 22.86
C ASN A 127 -9.64 8.87 22.96
N PRO A 128 -8.46 8.25 23.14
CA PRO A 128 -7.15 8.75 22.75
C PRO A 128 -6.82 8.41 21.28
N SER A 129 -7.72 7.74 20.56
CA SER A 129 -7.49 7.28 19.17
C SER A 129 -8.44 7.89 18.15
N THR A 130 -7.95 8.06 16.93
CA THR A 130 -8.71 8.48 15.74
C THR A 130 -8.33 7.62 14.55
N THR A 131 -9.22 7.49 13.58
CA THR A 131 -8.92 6.83 12.30
C THR A 131 -8.56 7.89 11.27
N LEU A 132 -7.37 7.76 10.71
CA LEU A 132 -6.88 8.52 9.58
C LEU A 132 -7.27 7.77 8.31
N THR A 133 -8.27 8.30 7.61
CA THR A 133 -8.77 7.72 6.36
C THR A 133 -8.25 8.52 5.20
N PHE A 134 -7.63 7.85 4.23
CA PHE A 134 -7.26 8.47 2.97
C PHE A 134 -7.72 7.64 1.79
N THR A 135 -7.88 8.32 0.68
CA THR A 135 -8.48 7.77 -0.52
C THR A 135 -7.60 8.14 -1.70
N MET A 136 -7.29 7.18 -2.56
CA MET A 136 -6.37 7.36 -3.68
C MET A 136 -7.03 6.94 -5.01
N PRO A 137 -6.96 7.79 -6.05
CA PRO A 137 -7.44 7.45 -7.40
C PRO A 137 -6.56 6.44 -8.13
N VAL A 138 -5.27 6.40 -7.78
CA VAL A 138 -4.24 5.63 -8.46
C VAL A 138 -3.30 5.04 -7.42
N ALA A 139 -2.74 3.86 -7.71
CA ALA A 139 -1.75 3.22 -6.86
C ALA A 139 -0.53 4.12 -6.69
N GLY A 140 0.05 4.20 -5.49
CA GLY A 140 1.15 5.13 -5.26
C GLY A 140 1.79 5.02 -3.89
N LYS A 141 2.98 5.62 -3.77
CA LYS A 141 3.67 5.76 -2.48
C LYS A 141 3.03 6.87 -1.66
N VAL A 142 2.70 6.57 -0.41
CA VAL A 142 2.09 7.46 0.57
C VAL A 142 2.94 7.54 1.82
N ALA A 143 3.39 8.74 2.19
CA ALA A 143 3.92 9.01 3.52
C ALA A 143 2.86 9.72 4.37
N LEU A 144 2.59 9.21 5.56
CA LEU A 144 1.63 9.80 6.49
C LEU A 144 2.38 10.21 7.76
N GLU A 145 2.57 11.49 7.98
CA GLU A 145 3.39 11.99 9.08
C GLU A 145 2.53 12.76 10.09
N VAL A 146 2.85 12.70 11.38
CA VAL A 146 2.14 13.48 12.41
C VAL A 146 3.13 14.38 13.15
N PHE A 147 2.79 15.64 13.33
CA PHE A 147 3.64 16.66 13.96
C PHE A 147 2.92 17.38 15.10
N ASP A 148 3.67 17.82 16.11
CA ASP A 148 3.17 18.77 17.12
C ASP A 148 3.17 20.22 16.58
N ILE A 149 2.63 21.17 17.36
CA ILE A 149 2.60 22.60 16.99
C ILE A 149 3.99 23.24 16.81
N ARG A 150 5.06 22.57 17.24
CA ARG A 150 6.46 23.00 17.09
C ARG A 150 7.11 22.35 15.86
N GLY A 151 6.36 21.58 15.07
CA GLY A 151 6.84 20.87 13.89
C GLY A 151 7.67 19.62 14.20
N ARG A 152 7.68 19.14 15.45
CA ARG A 152 8.42 17.92 15.81
C ARG A 152 7.60 16.70 15.41
N ASN A 153 8.21 15.76 14.69
CA ASN A 153 7.54 14.54 14.31
C ASN A 153 7.21 13.71 15.56
N VAL A 154 5.97 13.23 15.64
CA VAL A 154 5.47 12.48 16.79
C VAL A 154 6.19 11.13 16.92
N ALA A 155 6.67 10.52 15.83
CA ALA A 155 7.51 9.32 15.87
C ALA A 155 8.78 9.56 16.70
N ASP A 156 9.45 10.68 16.48
CA ASP A 156 10.67 11.06 17.19
C ASP A 156 10.38 11.37 18.67
N VAL A 157 9.23 12.01 18.93
CA VAL A 157 8.77 12.29 20.30
C VAL A 157 8.46 10.99 21.05
N MET A 158 7.81 10.01 20.41
CA MET A 158 7.48 8.70 20.98
C MET A 158 8.71 7.82 21.18
N ALA A 159 9.67 7.86 20.25
CA ALA A 159 10.95 7.17 20.37
C ALA A 159 11.77 7.70 21.56
N GLY A 160 11.72 9.01 21.82
CA GLY A 160 12.37 9.63 22.99
C GLY A 160 11.74 9.28 24.34
N VAL A 161 10.53 8.71 24.38
CA VAL A 161 9.82 8.31 25.61
C VAL A 161 9.59 6.79 25.73
N GLY A 162 10.17 5.98 24.84
CA GLY A 162 10.15 4.52 24.93
C GLY A 162 8.79 3.87 24.60
N ALA A 163 7.93 4.54 23.82
CA ALA A 163 6.63 3.99 23.40
C ALA A 163 6.75 3.20 22.08
N GLN A 164 6.16 2.01 22.01
CA GLN A 164 6.35 1.02 20.94
C GLN A 164 5.38 1.15 19.76
N HIS A 165 4.44 2.10 19.78
CA HIS A 165 3.36 2.16 18.80
C HIS A 165 3.73 3.19 17.73
N ALA A 166 4.36 2.67 16.68
CA ALA A 166 4.93 3.42 15.57
C ALA A 166 3.93 4.46 15.04
N ALA A 167 4.44 5.67 14.82
CA ALA A 167 3.76 6.69 14.04
C ALA A 167 3.28 6.11 12.71
N PRO A 168 2.28 6.73 12.06
CA PRO A 168 1.91 6.28 10.73
C PRO A 168 3.17 6.39 9.86
N LEU A 169 3.52 5.28 9.24
CA LEU A 169 4.42 5.13 8.10
C LEU A 169 5.46 6.24 7.85
N HIS A 170 6.53 6.24 8.64
CA HIS A 170 7.74 7.00 8.32
C HIS A 170 8.46 6.32 7.14
N GLY A 171 8.67 7.03 6.02
CA GLY A 171 9.42 6.50 4.85
C GLY A 171 8.58 6.17 3.60
N GLY A 172 7.27 6.32 3.69
CA GLY A 172 6.31 6.12 2.61
C GLY A 172 6.06 4.65 2.26
N HIS A 173 4.79 4.27 2.17
CA HIS A 173 4.33 2.91 1.86
C HIS A 173 3.51 2.92 0.58
N PHE A 174 3.59 1.86 -0.23
CA PHE A 174 2.81 1.78 -1.46
C PHE A 174 1.38 1.29 -1.16
N TYR A 175 0.40 1.92 -1.76
CA TYR A 175 -1.02 1.60 -1.58
C TYR A 175 -1.68 1.43 -2.94
N SER A 176 -2.59 0.46 -3.06
CA SER A 176 -3.50 0.30 -4.19
C SER A 176 -4.49 1.47 -4.28
N PRO A 177 -5.14 1.69 -5.45
CA PRO A 177 -6.27 2.62 -5.53
C PRO A 177 -7.37 2.21 -4.54
N GLY A 178 -8.12 3.19 -4.03
CA GLY A 178 -9.22 2.95 -3.10
C GLY A 178 -9.07 3.68 -1.77
N THR A 179 -9.78 3.22 -0.75
CA THR A 179 -9.84 3.87 0.56
C THR A 179 -9.11 3.03 1.61
N HIS A 180 -8.17 3.66 2.30
CA HIS A 180 -7.32 3.08 3.32
C HIS A 180 -7.56 3.75 4.66
N ALA A 181 -7.48 2.99 5.74
CA ALA A 181 -7.72 3.47 7.10
C ALA A 181 -6.59 3.05 8.03
N ILE A 182 -6.00 4.02 8.73
CA ILE A 182 -4.93 3.81 9.70
C ILE A 182 -5.38 4.35 11.06
N THR A 183 -5.30 3.54 12.10
CA THR A 183 -5.57 3.99 13.47
C THR A 183 -4.38 4.77 14.01
N PHE A 184 -4.61 6.01 14.41
CA PHE A 184 -3.66 6.81 15.17
C PHE A 184 -3.99 6.75 16.66
N ASP A 185 -3.05 6.24 17.45
CA ASP A 185 -3.16 6.17 18.92
C ASP A 185 -2.33 7.26 19.59
N GLY A 186 -3.01 8.25 20.17
CA GLY A 186 -2.44 9.36 20.91
C GLY A 186 -2.27 9.12 22.42
N ALA A 187 -2.44 7.90 22.93
CA ALA A 187 -2.48 7.65 24.38
C ALA A 187 -1.25 8.15 25.13
N SER A 188 -0.06 8.07 24.52
CA SER A 188 1.21 8.52 25.12
C SER A 188 1.54 10.00 24.84
N LEU A 189 0.67 10.73 24.14
CA LEU A 189 0.86 12.14 23.80
C LEU A 189 0.05 13.06 24.74
N PRO A 190 0.53 14.27 25.05
CA PRO A 190 -0.27 15.24 25.79
C PRO A 190 -1.48 15.72 24.98
N SER A 191 -2.58 16.06 25.65
CA SER A 191 -3.73 16.71 25.01
C SER A 191 -3.28 17.98 24.29
N GLY A 192 -3.82 18.24 23.10
CA GLY A 192 -3.36 19.36 22.29
C GLY A 192 -3.69 19.21 20.81
N ILE A 193 -3.12 20.13 20.03
CA ILE A 193 -3.26 20.18 18.57
C ILE A 193 -2.06 19.48 17.94
N TYR A 194 -2.36 18.63 16.97
CA TYR A 194 -1.38 17.96 16.11
C TYR A 194 -1.76 18.18 14.64
N PHE A 195 -0.82 17.94 13.74
CA PHE A 195 -1.06 18.01 12.31
C PHE A 195 -0.63 16.69 11.68
N ALA A 196 -1.58 15.97 11.08
CA ALA A 196 -1.29 14.82 10.23
C ALA A 196 -1.13 15.29 8.79
N ARG A 197 -0.11 14.82 8.08
CA ARG A 197 0.22 15.20 6.71
C ARG A 197 0.32 13.95 5.86
N LEU A 198 -0.55 13.86 4.86
CA LEU A 198 -0.49 12.86 3.80
C LEU A 198 0.33 13.44 2.65
N LEU A 199 1.37 12.73 2.22
CA LEU A 199 2.19 13.06 1.05
C LEU A 199 2.19 11.89 0.07
N THR A 200 1.97 12.19 -1.20
CA THR A 200 2.25 11.31 -2.34
C THR A 200 3.19 12.04 -3.31
N GLU A 201 3.50 11.46 -4.45
CA GLU A 201 4.36 12.12 -5.46
C GLU A 201 3.76 13.44 -5.97
N ASP A 202 2.45 13.45 -6.26
CA ASP A 202 1.76 14.60 -6.85
C ASP A 202 0.77 15.31 -5.93
N PHE A 203 0.55 14.80 -4.71
CA PHE A 203 -0.47 15.32 -3.79
C PHE A 203 0.06 15.47 -2.37
N GLN A 204 -0.33 16.56 -1.72
CA GLN A 204 -0.09 16.77 -0.30
C GLN A 204 -1.33 17.36 0.36
N GLN A 205 -1.79 16.76 1.46
CA GLN A 205 -2.86 17.28 2.29
C GLN A 205 -2.50 17.21 3.77
N THR A 206 -2.92 18.19 4.55
CA THR A 206 -2.71 18.22 6.00
C THR A 206 -4.04 18.31 6.72
N GLN A 207 -4.19 17.51 7.77
CA GLN A 207 -5.32 17.55 8.69
C GLN A 207 -4.91 17.96 10.10
N LYS A 208 -5.65 18.90 10.67
CA LYS A 208 -5.50 19.31 12.07
C LYS A 208 -6.20 18.29 12.96
N LEU A 209 -5.47 17.66 13.86
CA LEU A 209 -5.99 16.72 14.86
C LEU A 209 -6.10 17.41 16.23
N VAL A 210 -7.17 17.12 16.97
CA VAL A 210 -7.38 17.64 18.33
C VAL A 210 -7.51 16.46 19.31
N LEU A 211 -6.46 16.21 20.08
CA LEU A 211 -6.44 15.15 21.11
C LEU A 211 -7.00 15.71 22.42
N LEU A 212 -8.03 15.06 22.94
CA LEU A 212 -8.62 15.29 24.26
C LEU A 212 -8.28 14.11 25.17
N LYS A 213 -8.02 14.40 26.45
CA LYS A 213 -7.92 13.40 27.53
C LYS A 213 -8.88 13.80 28.63
#